data_AF-A0A523CEW5-F1
#
_entry.id   AF-A0A523CEW5-F1
#
_cell.length_a   1.000
_cell.length_b   1.000
_cell.length_c   1.000
_cell.angle_alpha   90.00
_cell.angle_beta   90.00
_cell.angle_gamma   90.00
#
_symmetry.space_group_name_H-M   'P 1'
#
loop_
_entity.id
_entity.type
_entity.pdbx_description
1 polymer ?
#
loop_
_entity_poly.entity_id
_entity_poly.type
_entity_poly.pdbx_seq_one_letter_code
_entity_poly.pdbx_strand_id
1 'polypeptide(L)'
;MRDMVHIMRGAIDRDEGMSVLEIMIAAVILFIVLTGVLGLVGTTTMMGVDAKQRNVMVNALNAYVERVQSLPFSSVDLEANGGALASEESTRVGEFTVTIRPAVEDGANAALKNLTVSITISAPRRTNVSMTTTVPIRDRSQFLTQANRSPETDPSIAFIDAYTPPEGSVVWGTSCVGATGVLKLAVEAAASEGRVITNVALWIDDSYLAKDTLLNQATWNPATQDFSESTFVWDTRQTEDVVQDDGVTYLPVEIIADGMRTVSAYVLDDQGVSVYTVRHFLVDNHEPGIPGVPVTTVESNTSATLNWLKSSDGTTDSDHYQVRMFKQPLGDTGSVSPFEHWPEVSVGTPAGTSLAYTEGTSFSRYYPVVRALSPRPLASEYTTGSPIFVTRPLITGGYKITQDNKKYTVTSSLTCSAPTFPTSGLTYRWYRFSADAPTPVAVGTGASLTADSVVLTVQNQNTPCPKVSYYCVASYTPLGVGGGTPETKTSNTIATTATGVVGSTAYGVGTW
;
A
#
# COMPACT_ATOMS: atom_id res chain seq x y z
N MET A 1 51.94 -51.69 31.21
CA MET A 1 52.62 -50.49 31.76
C MET A 1 51.85 -50.12 33.02
N ARG A 2 52.24 -50.51 34.25
CA ARG A 2 53.35 -49.95 35.07
C ARG A 2 53.24 -48.42 35.08
N ASP A 3 52.90 -47.71 36.15
CA ASP A 3 53.18 -47.88 37.58
C ASP A 3 52.17 -47.10 38.48
N MET A 4 52.29 -47.31 39.80
CA MET A 4 51.68 -46.57 40.93
C MET A 4 50.35 -47.08 41.49
N VAL A 5 50.36 -48.36 41.82
CA VAL A 5 49.72 -48.89 43.04
C VAL A 5 50.72 -48.74 44.19
N HIS A 6 50.68 -47.61 44.90
CA HIS A 6 51.06 -47.47 46.32
C HIS A 6 50.77 -46.03 46.79
N ILE A 7 50.14 -45.92 47.97
CA ILE A 7 49.72 -44.68 48.68
C ILE A 7 48.40 -44.10 48.11
N MET A 8 47.20 -44.51 48.53
CA MET A 8 46.67 -44.41 49.90
C MET A 8 45.77 -45.61 50.26
N ARG A 9 46.39 -46.72 50.68
CA ARG A 9 45.80 -47.51 51.78
C ARG A 9 45.98 -46.67 53.03
N GLY A 10 44.99 -45.87 53.41
CA GLY A 10 45.13 -45.00 54.58
C GLY A 10 43.95 -44.12 54.98
N ALA A 11 42.76 -44.23 54.36
CA ALA A 11 41.60 -43.42 54.77
C ALA A 11 40.24 -44.11 54.59
N ILE A 12 40.19 -45.46 54.66
CA ILE A 12 38.93 -46.22 54.83
C ILE A 12 38.95 -46.93 56.19
N ASP A 13 39.65 -46.36 57.17
CA ASP A 13 39.73 -46.88 58.54
C ASP A 13 39.68 -45.77 59.59
N ARG A 14 38.89 -44.73 59.29
CA ARG A 14 38.46 -43.70 60.22
C ARG A 14 36.99 -43.42 59.97
N ASP A 15 36.15 -44.28 60.52
CA ASP A 15 34.89 -43.83 61.11
C ASP A 15 35.28 -42.96 62.32
N GLU A 16 35.84 -41.78 62.04
CA GLU A 16 36.03 -40.73 63.03
C GLU A 16 34.62 -40.23 63.32
N GLY A 17 34.03 -40.77 64.39
CA GLY A 17 32.76 -40.28 64.92
C GLY A 17 32.79 -38.76 64.92
N MET A 18 31.77 -38.17 64.28
CA MET A 18 31.67 -36.73 64.01
C MET A 18 32.14 -35.96 65.24
N SER A 19 33.30 -35.29 65.12
CA SER A 19 33.90 -34.63 66.26
C SER A 19 32.92 -33.59 66.78
N VAL A 20 32.80 -33.43 68.11
CA VAL A 20 31.95 -32.40 68.71
C VAL A 20 32.25 -31.03 68.11
N LEU A 21 33.51 -30.78 67.73
CA LEU A 21 33.93 -29.57 67.03
C LEU A 21 33.26 -29.41 65.65
N GLU A 22 33.16 -30.46 64.85
CA GLU A 22 32.53 -30.42 63.53
C GLU A 22 31.01 -30.24 63.62
N ILE A 23 30.36 -30.89 64.59
CA ILE A 23 28.93 -30.66 64.90
C ILE A 23 28.72 -29.20 65.32
N MET A 24 29.60 -28.67 66.17
CA MET A 24 29.52 -27.27 66.60
C MET A 24 29.73 -26.29 65.44
N ILE A 25 30.72 -26.53 64.58
CA ILE A 25 30.97 -25.68 63.41
C ILE A 25 29.78 -25.74 62.44
N ALA A 26 29.25 -26.93 62.17
CA ALA A 26 28.06 -27.11 61.33
C ALA A 26 26.83 -26.41 61.93
N ALA A 27 26.62 -26.50 63.25
CA ALA A 27 25.54 -25.81 63.95
C ALA A 27 25.69 -24.29 63.92
N VAL A 28 26.91 -23.76 64.03
CA VAL A 28 27.19 -22.31 63.92
C VAL A 28 26.95 -21.82 62.50
N ILE A 29 27.42 -22.55 61.48
CA ILE A 29 27.16 -22.20 60.08
C ILE A 29 25.65 -22.23 59.80
N LEU A 30 24.95 -23.27 60.26
CA LEU A 30 23.49 -23.36 60.13
C LEU A 30 22.80 -22.18 60.83
N PHE A 31 23.24 -21.80 62.03
CA PHE A 31 22.69 -20.66 62.77
C PHE A 31 22.90 -19.33 62.04
N ILE A 32 24.08 -19.11 61.45
CA ILE A 32 24.39 -17.92 60.64
C ILE A 32 23.48 -17.89 59.40
N VAL A 33 23.34 -19.00 58.70
CA VAL A 33 22.47 -19.11 57.52
C VAL A 33 21.01 -18.88 57.91
N LEU A 34 20.52 -19.50 58.98
CA LEU A 34 19.14 -19.35 59.44
C LEU A 34 18.84 -17.90 59.86
N THR A 35 19.79 -17.25 60.54
CA THR A 35 19.69 -15.83 60.92
C THR A 35 19.70 -14.93 59.68
N GLY A 36 20.55 -15.24 58.68
CA GLY A 36 20.57 -14.53 57.40
C GLY A 36 19.26 -14.67 56.62
N VAL A 37 18.69 -15.87 56.56
CA VAL A 37 17.40 -16.14 55.90
C VAL A 37 16.25 -15.45 56.65
N LEU A 38 16.21 -15.51 57.99
CA LEU A 38 15.21 -14.80 58.80
C LEU A 38 15.32 -13.27 58.64
N GLY A 39 16.54 -12.74 58.57
CA GLY A 39 16.79 -11.33 58.28
C GLY A 39 16.25 -10.93 56.89
N LEU A 40 16.48 -11.77 55.87
CA LEU A 40 15.99 -11.55 54.51
C LEU A 40 14.45 -11.67 54.40
N VAL A 41 13.83 -12.61 55.12
CA VAL A 41 12.37 -12.74 55.19
C VAL A 41 11.75 -11.53 55.91
N GLY A 42 12.41 -11.02 56.96
CA GLY A 42 12.01 -9.80 57.64
C GLY A 42 12.05 -8.57 56.74
N THR A 43 13.14 -8.37 55.98
CA THR A 43 13.28 -7.22 55.07
C THR A 43 12.31 -7.29 53.88
N THR A 44 12.12 -8.47 53.29
CA THR A 44 11.15 -8.66 52.18
C THR A 44 9.71 -8.45 52.62
N THR A 45 9.33 -8.88 53.83
CA THR A 45 8.01 -8.62 54.40
C THR A 45 7.79 -7.13 54.68
N MET A 46 8.81 -6.42 55.19
CA MET A 46 8.75 -4.97 55.37
C MET A 46 8.58 -4.22 54.03
N MET A 47 9.36 -4.59 53.01
CA MET A 47 9.23 -4.03 51.67
C MET A 47 7.84 -4.26 51.05
N GLY A 48 7.25 -5.44 51.25
CA GLY A 48 5.91 -5.75 50.75
C GLY A 48 4.82 -4.87 51.36
N VAL A 49 4.93 -4.53 52.65
CA VAL A 49 3.95 -3.66 53.30
C VAL A 49 4.19 -2.18 52.98
N ASP A 50 5.43 -1.75 52.79
CA ASP A 50 5.73 -0.38 52.32
C ASP A 50 5.18 -0.14 50.90
N ALA A 51 5.27 -1.15 50.02
CA ALA A 51 4.64 -1.11 48.71
C ALA A 51 3.10 -1.03 48.81
N LYS A 52 2.49 -1.81 49.72
CA LYS A 52 1.05 -1.75 50.00
C LYS A 52 0.65 -0.36 50.52
N GLN A 53 1.43 0.25 51.42
CA GLN A 53 1.20 1.59 51.94
C GLN A 53 1.21 2.64 50.83
N ARG A 54 2.18 2.59 49.91
CA ARG A 54 2.24 3.50 48.74
C ARG A 54 1.07 3.30 47.78
N ASN A 55 0.68 2.06 47.50
CA ASN A 55 -0.45 1.77 46.61
C ASN A 55 -1.78 2.29 47.18
N VAL A 56 -2.02 2.10 48.49
CA VAL A 56 -3.20 2.67 49.16
C VAL A 56 -3.20 4.19 49.08
N MET A 57 -2.04 4.83 49.23
CA MET A 57 -1.89 6.28 49.12
C MET A 57 -2.25 6.82 47.73
N VAL A 58 -1.69 6.22 46.67
CA VAL A 58 -1.94 6.65 45.30
C VAL A 58 -3.40 6.44 44.92
N ASN A 59 -3.99 5.30 45.29
CA ASN A 59 -5.40 5.01 45.00
C ASN A 59 -6.34 5.98 45.73
N ALA A 60 -6.08 6.27 47.01
CA ALA A 60 -6.88 7.22 47.77
C ALA A 60 -6.75 8.65 47.23
N LEU A 61 -5.54 9.06 46.81
CA LEU A 61 -5.33 10.35 46.18
C LEU A 61 -6.08 10.47 44.84
N ASN A 62 -5.97 9.47 43.97
CA ASN A 62 -6.63 9.49 42.66
C ASN A 62 -8.16 9.53 42.81
N ALA A 63 -8.71 8.69 43.70
CA ALA A 63 -10.14 8.69 43.98
C ALA A 63 -10.62 10.04 44.55
N TYR A 64 -9.81 10.68 45.39
CA TYR A 64 -10.12 12.01 45.92
C TYR A 64 -10.11 13.07 44.81
N VAL A 65 -9.08 13.10 43.97
CA VAL A 65 -8.98 14.06 42.84
C VAL A 65 -10.14 13.89 41.87
N GLU A 66 -10.48 12.65 41.51
CA GLU A 66 -11.61 12.34 40.63
C GLU A 66 -12.94 12.82 41.23
N ARG A 67 -13.15 12.60 42.54
CA ARG A 67 -14.31 13.13 43.27
C ARG A 67 -14.37 14.64 43.20
N VAL A 68 -13.27 15.35 43.44
CA VAL A 68 -13.24 16.82 43.36
C VAL A 68 -13.50 17.31 41.93
N GLN A 69 -12.95 16.63 40.91
CA GLN A 69 -13.19 16.95 39.50
C GLN A 69 -14.64 16.72 39.04
N SER A 70 -15.41 15.90 39.78
CA SER A 70 -16.83 15.67 39.51
C SER A 70 -17.76 16.75 40.08
N LEU A 71 -17.25 17.58 41.01
CA LEU A 71 -18.04 18.65 41.62
C LEU A 71 -18.25 19.82 40.64
N PRO A 72 -19.36 20.56 40.76
CA PRO A 72 -19.52 21.85 40.08
C PRO A 72 -18.36 22.79 40.45
N PHE A 73 -17.83 23.54 39.48
CA PHE A 73 -16.65 24.40 39.68
C PHE A 73 -16.82 25.43 40.81
N SER A 74 -18.04 25.97 40.97
CA SER A 74 -18.40 26.87 42.07
C SER A 74 -18.31 26.22 43.46
N SER A 75 -18.45 24.90 43.54
CA SER A 75 -18.43 24.13 44.78
C SER A 75 -17.04 23.58 45.13
N VAL A 76 -16.03 23.75 44.26
CA VAL A 76 -14.65 23.35 44.52
C VAL A 76 -13.97 24.43 45.36
N ASP A 77 -14.20 24.39 46.66
CA ASP A 77 -13.52 25.18 47.70
C ASP A 77 -13.70 24.46 49.04
N LEU A 78 -13.02 24.92 50.08
CA LEU A 78 -13.23 24.44 51.44
C LEU A 78 -14.62 24.84 51.95
N GLU A 79 -15.23 24.01 52.80
CA GLU A 79 -16.53 24.30 53.44
C GLU A 79 -16.52 25.64 54.18
N ALA A 80 -15.38 26.02 54.78
CA ALA A 80 -15.19 27.31 55.44
C ALA A 80 -15.36 28.52 54.48
N ASN A 81 -15.11 28.31 53.19
CA ASN A 81 -15.24 29.31 52.12
C ASN A 81 -16.54 29.10 51.30
N GLY A 82 -17.46 28.26 51.77
CA GLY A 82 -18.72 27.98 51.08
C GLY A 82 -18.64 26.92 49.97
N GLY A 83 -17.53 26.19 49.87
CA GLY A 83 -17.38 25.04 48.98
C GLY A 83 -17.80 23.71 49.61
N ALA A 84 -17.51 22.60 48.93
CA ALA A 84 -17.94 21.24 49.29
C ALA A 84 -16.79 20.35 49.81
N LEU A 85 -15.58 20.90 50.03
CA LEU A 85 -14.42 20.14 50.50
C LEU A 85 -14.21 20.35 52.01
N ALA A 86 -14.17 19.26 52.78
CA ALA A 86 -13.79 19.32 54.18
C ALA A 86 -12.31 19.74 54.32
N SER A 87 -11.96 20.49 55.36
CA SER A 87 -10.57 20.91 55.64
C SER A 87 -9.63 19.73 55.96
N GLU A 88 -10.19 18.61 56.41
CA GLU A 88 -9.51 17.35 56.62
C GLU A 88 -10.50 16.20 56.48
N GLU A 89 -10.11 15.15 55.75
CA GLU A 89 -10.88 13.91 55.63
C GLU A 89 -10.00 12.73 56.03
N SER A 90 -10.50 11.85 56.90
CA SER A 90 -9.76 10.67 57.33
C SER A 90 -10.56 9.40 57.08
N THR A 91 -9.93 8.41 56.44
CA THR A 91 -10.54 7.12 56.12
C THR A 91 -9.59 5.98 56.46
N ARG A 92 -10.14 4.86 56.91
CA ARG A 92 -9.38 3.66 57.24
C ARG A 92 -9.45 2.64 56.11
N VAL A 93 -8.30 2.22 55.59
CA VAL A 93 -8.16 1.18 54.57
C VAL A 93 -7.37 0.02 55.16
N GLY A 94 -8.07 -0.96 55.73
CA GLY A 94 -7.46 -2.05 56.48
C GLY A 94 -6.73 -1.56 57.74
N GLU A 95 -5.41 -1.76 57.80
CA GLU A 95 -4.55 -1.32 58.90
C GLU A 95 -4.05 0.14 58.77
N PHE A 96 -4.24 0.75 57.59
CA PHE A 96 -3.77 2.10 57.29
C PHE A 96 -4.85 3.13 57.58
N THR A 97 -4.47 4.24 58.21
CA THR A 97 -5.30 5.44 58.32
C THR A 97 -4.78 6.47 57.33
N VAL A 98 -5.62 6.83 56.36
CA VAL A 98 -5.36 7.81 55.33
C VAL A 98 -5.98 9.13 55.76
N THR A 99 -5.20 10.19 55.81
CA THR A 99 -5.66 11.55 56.11
C THR A 99 -5.36 12.44 54.91
N ILE A 100 -6.38 13.10 54.38
CA ILE A 100 -6.31 13.99 53.22
C ILE A 100 -6.62 15.40 53.68
N ARG A 101 -5.75 16.35 53.32
CA ARG A 101 -5.90 17.79 53.56
C ARG A 101 -5.87 18.53 52.22
N PRO A 102 -7.03 18.96 51.70
CA PRO A 102 -7.08 19.81 50.52
C PRO A 102 -6.76 21.26 50.88
N ALA A 103 -6.15 21.98 49.94
CA ALA A 103 -6.06 23.43 49.90
C ALA A 103 -6.46 23.86 48.50
N VAL A 104 -7.32 24.86 48.39
CA VAL A 104 -7.77 25.40 47.10
C VAL A 104 -7.29 26.85 47.02
N GLU A 105 -6.60 27.16 45.93
CA GLU A 105 -6.16 28.50 45.60
C GLU A 105 -6.74 28.91 44.26
N ASP A 106 -7.02 30.19 44.07
CA ASP A 106 -7.43 30.71 42.77
C ASP A 106 -6.28 30.57 41.76
N GLY A 107 -6.62 30.20 40.53
CA GLY A 107 -5.68 30.10 39.43
C GLY A 107 -5.38 31.45 38.79
N ALA A 108 -4.71 31.42 37.63
CA ALA A 108 -4.35 32.62 36.88
C ALA A 108 -5.56 33.41 36.34
N ASN A 109 -6.76 32.81 36.33
CA ASN A 109 -8.00 33.46 35.93
C ASN A 109 -9.19 32.87 36.71
N ALA A 110 -10.36 33.52 36.59
CA ALA A 110 -11.57 33.15 37.32
C ALA A 110 -12.17 31.77 36.97
N ALA A 111 -11.70 31.13 35.90
CA ALA A 111 -12.15 29.81 35.43
C ALA A 111 -11.18 28.67 35.79
N LEU A 112 -10.16 28.97 36.60
CA LEU A 112 -9.13 28.04 37.03
C LEU A 112 -8.96 28.11 38.55
N LYS A 113 -8.90 26.94 39.19
CA LYS A 113 -8.52 26.78 40.60
C LYS A 113 -7.39 25.76 40.70
N ASN A 114 -6.48 25.96 41.64
CA ASN A 114 -5.42 25.01 41.95
C ASN A 114 -5.78 24.25 43.23
N LEU A 115 -6.03 22.95 43.10
CA LEU A 115 -6.26 22.06 44.24
C LEU A 115 -4.93 21.41 44.65
N THR A 116 -4.40 21.80 45.80
CA THR A 116 -3.26 21.12 46.42
C THR A 116 -3.78 20.09 47.43
N VAL A 117 -3.48 18.82 47.20
CA VAL A 117 -3.90 17.71 48.06
C VAL A 117 -2.69 17.17 48.80
N SER A 118 -2.67 17.31 50.13
CA SER A 118 -1.68 16.68 51.01
C SER A 118 -2.28 15.43 51.64
N ILE A 119 -1.73 14.27 51.28
CA ILE A 119 -2.15 12.98 51.82
C ILE A 119 -1.08 12.45 52.78
N THR A 120 -1.52 11.97 53.94
CA THR A 120 -0.66 11.30 54.93
C THR A 120 -1.24 9.95 55.26
N ILE A 121 -0.43 8.89 55.17
CA ILE A 121 -0.78 7.56 55.66
C ILE A 121 -0.03 7.25 56.94
N SER A 122 -0.77 6.83 57.96
CA SER A 122 -0.26 6.33 59.23
C SER A 122 -0.68 4.87 59.45
N ALA A 123 0.17 4.12 60.15
CA ALA A 123 -0.11 2.75 60.58
C ALA A 123 0.51 2.51 61.97
N PRO A 124 -0.05 1.62 62.80
CA PRO A 124 0.47 1.36 64.14
C PRO A 124 1.95 0.93 64.11
N ARG A 125 2.79 1.58 64.91
CA ARG A 125 4.24 1.31 65.04
C ARG A 125 5.04 1.49 63.74
N ARG A 126 4.56 2.31 62.80
CA ARG A 126 5.26 2.63 61.55
C ARG A 126 5.41 4.14 61.37
N THR A 127 6.40 4.53 60.57
CA THR A 127 6.61 5.93 60.18
C THR A 127 5.49 6.38 59.25
N ASN A 128 4.97 7.59 59.46
CA ASN A 128 4.00 8.18 58.57
C ASN A 128 4.65 8.52 57.23
N VAL A 129 3.93 8.29 56.14
CA VAL A 129 4.35 8.66 54.79
C VAL A 129 3.40 9.73 54.28
N SER A 130 3.93 10.84 53.80
CA SER A 130 3.15 11.92 53.21
C SER A 130 3.55 12.20 51.77
N MET A 131 2.59 12.70 50.99
CA MET A 131 2.78 13.16 49.63
C MET A 131 1.88 14.38 49.41
N THR A 132 2.35 15.33 48.62
CA THR A 132 1.56 16.49 48.21
C THR A 132 1.56 16.57 46.70
N THR A 133 0.39 16.80 46.10
CA THR A 133 0.24 17.04 44.66
C THR A 133 -0.63 18.25 44.44
N THR A 134 -0.42 18.94 43.32
CA THR A 134 -1.25 20.07 42.90
C THR A 134 -1.90 19.74 41.57
N VAL A 135 -3.22 19.86 41.52
CA VAL A 135 -4.05 19.54 40.35
C VAL A 135 -4.84 20.79 39.95
N PRO A 136 -4.74 21.25 38.69
CA PRO A 136 -5.59 22.33 38.19
C PRO A 136 -7.02 21.82 37.98
N ILE A 137 -8.00 22.54 38.50
CA ILE A 137 -9.44 22.32 38.30
C ILE A 137 -9.96 23.44 37.40
N ARG A 138 -10.68 23.09 36.34
CA ARG A 138 -11.17 24.03 35.31
C ARG A 138 -12.69 24.07 35.29
N ASP A 139 -13.25 25.25 35.01
CA ASP A 139 -14.69 25.38 34.78
C ASP A 139 -15.09 24.75 33.43
N ARG A 140 -15.89 23.67 33.49
CA ARG A 140 -16.37 22.96 32.31
C ARG A 140 -17.42 23.76 31.52
N SER A 141 -18.09 24.72 32.16
CA SER A 141 -19.13 25.53 31.52
C SER A 141 -18.55 26.59 30.57
N GLN A 142 -17.32 27.05 30.82
CA GLN A 142 -16.61 27.98 29.91
C GLN A 142 -15.80 27.26 28.83
N PHE A 143 -15.49 25.97 28.99
CA PHE A 143 -14.75 25.22 27.96
C PHE A 143 -15.63 24.67 26.83
N LEU A 144 -16.95 24.59 27.05
CA LEU A 144 -17.93 24.22 26.02
C LEU A 144 -18.56 25.42 25.30
N THR A 145 -18.09 26.64 25.55
CA THR A 145 -18.42 27.78 24.68
C THR A 145 -17.58 27.70 23.41
N GLN A 146 -17.81 26.68 22.57
CA GLN A 146 -17.78 26.97 21.14
C GLN A 146 -18.85 28.03 20.93
N ALA A 147 -18.51 29.13 20.26
CA ALA A 147 -19.53 30.08 19.85
C ALA A 147 -20.64 29.31 19.13
N ASN A 148 -21.89 29.52 19.56
CA ASN A 148 -23.02 28.81 19.00
C ASN A 148 -23.06 29.09 17.49
N ARG A 149 -22.73 28.08 16.68
CA ARG A 149 -22.86 28.13 15.22
C ARG A 149 -24.30 28.53 14.90
N SER A 150 -24.45 29.63 14.18
CA SER A 150 -25.73 30.10 13.68
C SER A 150 -25.53 30.52 12.22
N PRO A 151 -26.23 29.91 11.25
CA PRO A 151 -26.11 30.28 9.83
C PRO A 151 -26.33 31.77 9.54
N GLU A 152 -26.99 32.50 10.44
CA GLU A 152 -27.27 33.93 10.33
C GLU A 152 -26.12 34.82 10.83
N THR A 153 -25.24 34.28 11.69
CA THR A 153 -24.13 35.02 12.31
C THR A 153 -22.76 34.35 12.14
N ASP A 154 -22.69 33.25 11.40
CA ASP A 154 -21.44 32.58 11.07
C ASP A 154 -20.71 33.42 10.01
N PRO A 155 -19.37 33.53 10.07
CA PRO A 155 -18.61 34.13 8.99
C PRO A 155 -18.74 33.28 7.71
N SER A 156 -18.63 33.91 6.55
CA SER A 156 -18.61 33.22 5.25
C SER A 156 -17.22 33.26 4.64
N ILE A 157 -16.85 32.20 3.93
CA ILE A 157 -15.64 32.15 3.10
C ILE A 157 -15.93 31.43 1.79
N ALA A 158 -15.40 31.96 0.69
CA ALA A 158 -15.54 31.41 -0.65
C ALA A 158 -14.24 31.55 -1.44
N PHE A 159 -14.00 30.63 -2.37
CA PHE A 159 -12.96 30.79 -3.38
C PHE A 159 -13.45 31.75 -4.47
N ILE A 160 -12.55 32.64 -4.92
CA ILE A 160 -12.86 33.56 -6.01
C ILE A 160 -12.59 32.87 -7.35
N ASP A 161 -13.65 32.40 -8.01
CA ASP A 161 -13.59 31.62 -9.27
C ASP A 161 -12.90 32.33 -10.44
N ALA A 162 -12.86 33.67 -10.42
CA ALA A 162 -12.16 34.44 -11.45
C ALA A 162 -10.63 34.24 -11.43
N TYR A 163 -10.07 33.79 -10.31
CA TYR A 163 -8.62 33.61 -10.13
C TYR A 163 -8.24 32.18 -9.74
N THR A 164 -9.05 31.53 -8.91
CA THR A 164 -8.81 30.16 -8.47
C THR A 164 -9.25 29.17 -9.55
N PRO A 165 -8.39 28.24 -10.00
CA PRO A 165 -8.76 27.26 -11.01
C PRO A 165 -10.03 26.48 -10.63
N PRO A 166 -10.84 26.02 -11.60
CA PRO A 166 -12.03 25.23 -11.32
C PRO A 166 -11.74 23.95 -10.53
N GLU A 167 -12.78 23.41 -9.92
CA GLU A 167 -12.76 22.10 -9.25
C GLU A 167 -12.19 21.00 -10.15
N GLY A 168 -11.27 20.19 -9.61
CA GLY A 168 -10.64 19.07 -10.32
C GLY A 168 -9.58 19.47 -11.35
N SER A 169 -9.16 20.74 -11.40
CA SER A 169 -8.11 21.18 -12.31
C SER A 169 -6.78 20.50 -12.02
N VAL A 170 -6.00 20.22 -13.08
CA VAL A 170 -4.64 19.70 -12.96
C VAL A 170 -3.68 20.86 -12.69
N VAL A 171 -2.85 20.71 -11.66
CA VAL A 171 -1.95 21.75 -11.12
C VAL A 171 -0.54 21.20 -10.88
N TRP A 172 0.49 22.03 -11.01
CA TRP A 172 1.89 21.64 -10.83
C TRP A 172 2.79 22.86 -10.61
N GLY A 173 3.76 22.76 -9.70
CA GLY A 173 4.50 23.91 -9.20
C GLY A 173 3.56 25.10 -8.94
N THR A 174 3.76 26.19 -9.69
CA THR A 174 2.93 27.41 -9.64
C THR A 174 1.96 27.55 -10.82
N SER A 175 1.67 26.45 -11.51
CA SER A 175 0.94 26.42 -12.78
C SER A 175 -0.29 25.53 -12.73
N CYS A 176 -1.23 25.77 -13.64
CA CYS A 176 -2.44 24.97 -13.77
C CYS A 176 -2.88 24.85 -15.24
N VAL A 177 -3.71 23.84 -15.54
CA VAL A 177 -4.41 23.75 -16.83
C VAL A 177 -5.53 24.80 -16.85
N GLY A 178 -5.39 25.86 -17.66
CA GLY A 178 -6.40 26.91 -17.76
C GLY A 178 -5.94 28.22 -18.42
N ALA A 179 -6.84 29.21 -18.49
CA ALA A 179 -6.67 30.45 -19.26
C ALA A 179 -5.56 31.40 -18.77
N THR A 180 -5.22 31.36 -17.48
CA THR A 180 -4.14 32.18 -16.89
C THR A 180 -2.81 31.43 -16.80
N GLY A 181 -2.84 30.09 -16.81
CA GLY A 181 -1.68 29.21 -16.65
C GLY A 181 -1.01 29.25 -15.27
N VAL A 182 -1.46 30.11 -14.35
CA VAL A 182 -0.87 30.33 -13.03
C VAL A 182 -1.82 29.81 -11.94
N LEU A 183 -1.28 29.03 -11.01
CA LEU A 183 -2.01 28.49 -9.86
C LEU A 183 -2.17 29.55 -8.77
N LYS A 184 -3.24 30.31 -8.86
CA LYS A 184 -3.63 31.25 -7.80
C LYS A 184 -4.67 30.61 -6.88
N LEU A 185 -4.52 30.82 -5.58
CA LEU A 185 -5.56 30.50 -4.61
C LEU A 185 -6.10 31.81 -4.04
N ALA A 186 -7.25 32.23 -4.57
CA ALA A 186 -7.92 33.46 -4.20
C ALA A 186 -9.16 33.15 -3.36
N VAL A 187 -9.35 33.94 -2.30
CA VAL A 187 -10.45 33.78 -1.35
C VAL A 187 -11.03 35.12 -0.94
N GLU A 188 -12.32 35.12 -0.69
CA GLU A 188 -13.05 36.21 -0.06
C GLU A 188 -13.74 35.69 1.20
N ALA A 189 -13.73 36.52 2.24
CA ALA A 189 -14.35 36.19 3.51
C ALA A 189 -15.05 37.44 4.08
N ALA A 190 -16.15 37.21 4.78
CA ALA A 190 -16.93 38.26 5.43
C ALA A 190 -17.42 37.78 6.80
N ALA A 191 -17.24 38.62 7.81
CA ALA A 191 -17.83 38.45 9.13
C ALA A 191 -19.23 39.08 9.17
N SER A 192 -20.07 38.57 10.06
CA SER A 192 -21.38 39.18 10.33
C SER A 192 -21.25 40.60 10.89
N GLU A 193 -22.34 41.37 10.80
CA GLU A 193 -22.36 42.75 11.27
C GLU A 193 -21.88 42.88 12.73
N GLY A 194 -20.94 43.81 12.96
CA GLY A 194 -20.36 44.07 14.27
C GLY A 194 -19.25 43.12 14.70
N ARG A 195 -18.85 42.16 13.85
CA ARG A 195 -17.71 41.25 14.07
C ARG A 195 -16.58 41.53 13.10
N VAL A 196 -15.41 40.97 13.40
CA VAL A 196 -14.24 41.05 12.52
C VAL A 196 -13.61 39.68 12.32
N ILE A 197 -12.99 39.50 11.16
CA ILE A 197 -12.20 38.33 10.81
C ILE A 197 -10.85 38.44 11.51
N THR A 198 -10.51 37.44 12.32
CA THR A 198 -9.23 37.38 13.06
C THR A 198 -8.19 36.53 12.33
N ASN A 199 -8.63 35.53 11.56
CA ASN A 199 -7.73 34.70 10.76
C ASN A 199 -8.42 34.19 9.48
N VAL A 200 -7.66 34.18 8.39
CA VAL A 200 -7.97 33.45 7.15
C VAL A 200 -6.76 32.60 6.81
N ALA A 201 -6.95 31.34 6.46
CA ALA A 201 -5.86 30.44 6.12
C ALA A 201 -6.24 29.44 5.03
N LEU A 202 -5.26 29.07 4.19
CA LEU A 202 -5.41 28.00 3.20
C LEU A 202 -4.58 26.79 3.60
N TRP A 203 -5.25 25.66 3.78
CA TRP A 203 -4.65 24.39 4.17
C TRP A 203 -4.76 23.36 3.04
N ILE A 204 -3.74 22.54 2.91
CA ILE A 204 -3.69 21.40 2.00
C ILE A 204 -3.86 20.12 2.82
N ASP A 205 -4.85 19.32 2.47
CA ASP A 205 -5.26 18.08 3.14
C ASP A 205 -5.38 18.23 4.67
N ASP A 206 -5.79 19.43 5.12
CA ASP A 206 -5.86 19.87 6.54
C ASP A 206 -4.57 19.60 7.35
N SER A 207 -3.44 19.42 6.67
CA SER A 207 -2.17 18.99 7.26
C SER A 207 -1.08 20.06 7.14
N TYR A 208 -1.07 20.79 6.03
CA TYR A 208 -0.03 21.78 5.73
C TYR A 208 -0.65 23.11 5.30
N LEU A 209 -0.12 24.24 5.78
CA LEU A 209 -0.45 25.54 5.18
C LEU A 209 0.11 25.61 3.76
N ALA A 210 -0.68 26.15 2.83
CA ALA A 210 -0.20 26.44 1.48
C ALA A 210 0.93 27.48 1.54
N LYS A 211 2.00 27.26 0.76
CA LYS A 211 3.15 28.17 0.69
C LYS A 211 3.35 28.66 -0.75
N ASP A 212 3.82 29.90 -0.90
CA ASP A 212 4.27 30.42 -2.19
C ASP A 212 5.74 30.01 -2.47
N THR A 213 6.28 30.40 -3.63
CA THR A 213 7.68 30.12 -4.01
C THR A 213 8.72 30.80 -3.13
N LEU A 214 8.31 31.77 -2.31
CA LEU A 214 9.16 32.46 -1.34
C LEU A 214 8.97 31.88 0.08
N LEU A 215 8.24 30.77 0.20
CA LEU A 215 7.88 30.09 1.44
C LEU A 215 6.99 30.91 2.37
N ASN A 216 6.32 31.95 1.87
CA ASN A 216 5.31 32.67 2.64
C ASN A 216 4.08 31.79 2.79
N GLN A 217 3.57 31.68 4.02
CA GLN A 217 2.38 30.90 4.32
C GLN A 217 1.11 31.67 3.93
N ALA A 218 0.13 30.96 3.40
CA ALA A 218 -1.22 31.46 3.11
C ALA A 218 -2.04 31.64 4.40
N THR A 219 -1.62 32.57 5.25
CA THR A 219 -2.33 32.96 6.47
C THR A 219 -2.35 34.47 6.60
N TRP A 220 -3.51 35.00 6.92
CA TRP A 220 -3.74 36.43 7.07
C TRP A 220 -4.51 36.71 8.36
N ASN A 221 -4.22 37.84 9.00
CA ASN A 221 -4.86 38.28 10.24
C ASN A 221 -5.40 39.70 10.04
N PRO A 222 -6.50 39.85 9.28
CA PRO A 222 -6.89 41.15 8.73
C PRO A 222 -7.50 42.10 9.76
N ALA A 223 -8.19 41.58 10.79
CA ALA A 223 -8.90 42.38 11.80
C ALA A 223 -9.93 43.36 11.18
N THR A 224 -10.55 42.96 10.07
CA THR A 224 -11.57 43.70 9.33
C THR A 224 -12.84 42.87 9.19
N GLN A 225 -13.97 43.52 8.89
CA GLN A 225 -15.23 42.82 8.64
C GLN A 225 -15.18 42.01 7.34
N ASP A 226 -14.56 42.56 6.29
CA ASP A 226 -14.38 41.92 4.99
C ASP A 226 -12.90 41.70 4.68
N PHE A 227 -12.59 40.60 4.01
CA PHE A 227 -11.24 40.25 3.56
C PHE A 227 -11.27 39.67 2.13
N SER A 228 -10.25 39.98 1.33
CA SER A 228 -10.08 39.40 0.01
C SER A 228 -8.60 39.28 -0.34
N GLU A 229 -8.21 38.11 -0.84
CA GLU A 229 -6.89 37.82 -1.40
C GLU A 229 -7.05 37.27 -2.81
N SER A 230 -6.27 37.79 -3.77
CA SER A 230 -6.38 37.44 -5.21
C SER A 230 -5.04 37.23 -5.91
N THR A 231 -3.94 37.38 -5.19
CA THR A 231 -2.57 37.40 -5.71
C THR A 231 -1.72 36.25 -5.23
N PHE A 232 -2.12 35.55 -4.17
CA PHE A 232 -1.41 34.39 -3.65
C PHE A 232 -1.24 33.30 -4.72
N VAL A 233 0.02 32.96 -5.02
CA VAL A 233 0.40 31.90 -5.97
C VAL A 233 0.91 30.72 -5.16
N TRP A 234 0.17 29.62 -5.19
CA TRP A 234 0.55 28.41 -4.48
C TRP A 234 1.66 27.67 -5.24
N ASP A 235 2.66 27.20 -4.51
CA ASP A 235 3.67 26.28 -5.02
C ASP A 235 3.38 24.84 -4.55
N THR A 236 2.91 23.98 -5.46
CA THR A 236 2.68 22.56 -5.15
C THR A 236 3.96 21.77 -4.95
N ARG A 237 5.15 22.38 -5.12
CA ARG A 237 6.46 21.80 -4.77
C ARG A 237 7.01 22.34 -3.46
N GLN A 238 6.15 22.90 -2.60
CA GLN A 238 6.57 23.35 -1.27
C GLN A 238 7.28 22.23 -0.49
N THR A 239 8.37 22.59 0.18
CA THR A 239 9.23 21.69 0.94
C THR A 239 9.20 21.99 2.44
N GLU A 240 9.59 21.00 3.23
CA GLU A 240 9.99 21.17 4.63
C GLU A 240 11.36 20.56 4.88
N ASP A 241 12.10 21.19 5.78
CA ASP A 241 13.43 20.76 6.17
C ASP A 241 13.33 19.59 7.15
N VAL A 242 13.73 18.40 6.70
CA VAL A 242 13.78 17.19 7.53
C VAL A 242 15.20 16.95 8.02
N VAL A 243 15.33 16.80 9.36
CA VAL A 243 16.60 16.48 10.02
C VAL A 243 17.05 15.08 9.60
N GLN A 244 18.28 14.98 9.10
CA GLN A 244 18.92 13.73 8.73
C GLN A 244 19.42 12.95 9.96
N ASP A 245 19.80 11.69 9.76
CA ASP A 245 20.30 10.80 10.83
C ASP A 245 21.52 11.33 11.59
N ASP A 246 22.24 12.29 11.01
CA ASP A 246 23.38 12.97 11.65
C ASP A 246 22.95 14.05 12.67
N GLY A 247 21.67 14.38 12.75
CA GLY A 247 21.10 15.35 13.68
C GLY A 247 21.47 16.81 13.41
N VAL A 248 22.19 17.11 12.31
CA VAL A 248 22.74 18.44 12.03
C VAL A 248 22.46 18.89 10.60
N THR A 249 22.29 17.96 9.66
CA THR A 249 21.96 18.25 8.27
C THR A 249 20.45 18.25 8.08
N TYR A 250 19.97 19.21 7.31
CA TYR A 250 18.57 19.32 6.91
C TYR A 250 18.47 19.09 5.40
N LEU A 251 17.51 18.27 4.99
CA LEU A 251 17.19 18.05 3.59
C LEU A 251 15.78 18.61 3.32
N PRO A 252 15.60 19.48 2.32
CA PRO A 252 14.28 19.90 1.90
C PRO A 252 13.58 18.71 1.23
N VAL A 253 12.44 18.31 1.80
CA VAL A 253 11.58 17.24 1.27
C VAL A 253 10.27 17.86 0.83
N GLU A 254 9.81 17.55 -0.38
CA GLU A 254 8.50 17.97 -0.86
C GLU A 254 7.41 17.30 0.00
N ILE A 255 6.48 18.11 0.52
CA ILE A 255 5.43 17.64 1.44
C ILE A 255 4.06 17.49 0.78
N ILE A 256 3.89 18.03 -0.42
CA ILE A 256 2.67 17.89 -1.21
C ILE A 256 2.89 16.78 -2.22
N ALA A 257 2.27 15.63 -1.98
CA ALA A 257 2.35 14.51 -2.89
C ALA A 257 1.50 14.74 -4.15
N ASP A 258 1.80 14.03 -5.24
CA ASP A 258 0.97 14.02 -6.44
C ASP A 258 -0.35 13.27 -6.25
N GLY A 259 -1.33 13.55 -7.11
CA GLY A 259 -2.69 13.05 -7.03
C GLY A 259 -3.67 14.07 -6.44
N MET A 260 -4.83 13.58 -6.02
CA MET A 260 -5.91 14.44 -5.59
C MET A 260 -5.62 15.10 -4.23
N ARG A 261 -5.59 16.43 -4.22
CA ARG A 261 -5.43 17.25 -3.01
C ARG A 261 -6.66 18.07 -2.70
N THR A 262 -6.94 18.19 -1.42
CA THR A 262 -8.00 19.07 -0.89
C THR A 262 -7.37 20.37 -0.43
N VAL A 263 -7.86 21.48 -0.96
CA VAL A 263 -7.50 22.83 -0.48
C VAL A 263 -8.68 23.35 0.33
N SER A 264 -8.47 23.48 1.63
CA SER A 264 -9.43 24.00 2.58
C SER A 264 -9.14 25.47 2.87
N ALA A 265 -10.10 26.35 2.60
CA ALA A 265 -10.04 27.74 2.99
C ALA A 265 -10.81 27.93 4.30
N TYR A 266 -10.11 28.34 5.35
CA TYR A 266 -10.65 28.56 6.69
C TYR A 266 -10.77 30.05 7.00
N VAL A 267 -11.84 30.42 7.70
CA VAL A 267 -12.04 31.73 8.32
C VAL A 267 -12.33 31.56 9.80
N LEU A 268 -11.82 32.46 10.64
CA LEU A 268 -12.10 32.59 12.07
C LEU A 268 -12.51 34.04 12.37
N ASP A 269 -13.62 34.23 13.07
CA ASP A 269 -14.05 35.56 13.55
C ASP A 269 -13.53 35.87 14.97
N ASP A 270 -13.81 37.06 15.48
CA ASP A 270 -13.43 37.53 16.82
C ASP A 270 -14.27 36.94 17.97
N GLN A 271 -15.34 36.20 17.64
CA GLN A 271 -16.13 35.43 18.57
C GLN A 271 -15.68 33.96 18.66
N GLY A 272 -14.68 33.56 17.88
CA GLY A 272 -14.15 32.21 17.86
C GLY A 272 -14.96 31.24 16.99
N VAL A 273 -15.85 31.72 16.12
CA VAL A 273 -16.55 30.90 15.13
C VAL A 273 -15.62 30.66 13.94
N SER A 274 -15.42 29.39 13.59
CA SER A 274 -14.68 28.99 12.40
C SER A 274 -15.58 28.31 11.37
N VAL A 275 -15.42 28.69 10.10
CA VAL A 275 -16.09 28.11 8.93
C VAL A 275 -15.04 27.81 7.87
N TYR A 276 -15.30 26.84 7.00
CA TYR A 276 -14.42 26.50 5.90
C TYR A 276 -15.20 26.18 4.62
N THR A 277 -14.49 26.27 3.50
CA THR A 277 -14.91 25.77 2.20
C THR A 277 -13.75 25.01 1.56
N VAL A 278 -14.04 24.09 0.64
CA VAL A 278 -13.03 23.21 0.03
C VAL A 278 -13.05 23.28 -1.49
N ARG A 279 -11.88 23.02 -2.08
CA ARG A 279 -11.68 22.85 -3.53
C ARG A 279 -10.67 21.74 -3.76
N HIS A 280 -10.91 20.87 -4.74
CA HIS A 280 -9.99 19.77 -5.04
C HIS A 280 -9.18 20.04 -6.31
N PHE A 281 -7.88 19.70 -6.28
CA PHE A 281 -6.97 19.83 -7.41
C PHE A 281 -6.13 18.57 -7.62
N LEU A 282 -5.92 18.20 -8.89
CA LEU A 282 -5.08 17.07 -9.24
C LEU A 282 -3.64 17.57 -9.37
N VAL A 283 -2.82 17.32 -8.35
CA VAL A 283 -1.40 17.71 -8.36
C VAL A 283 -0.61 16.70 -9.21
N ASP A 284 0.15 17.20 -10.18
CA ASP A 284 0.91 16.40 -11.15
C ASP A 284 2.32 17.03 -11.32
N ASN A 285 3.14 16.95 -10.26
CA ASN A 285 4.48 17.50 -10.23
C ASN A 285 5.51 16.60 -10.91
N HIS A 286 5.36 15.29 -10.78
CA HIS A 286 6.33 14.27 -11.16
C HIS A 286 5.74 13.27 -12.14
N GLU A 287 6.61 12.51 -12.78
CA GLU A 287 6.18 11.40 -13.61
C GLU A 287 5.62 10.25 -12.76
N PRO A 288 4.64 9.49 -13.28
CA PRO A 288 4.12 8.34 -12.56
C PRO A 288 5.16 7.25 -12.36
N GLY A 289 4.88 6.32 -11.45
CA GLY A 289 5.67 5.11 -11.28
C GLY A 289 5.66 4.20 -12.52
N ILE A 290 6.69 3.38 -12.68
CA ILE A 290 6.76 2.39 -13.77
C ILE A 290 5.64 1.33 -13.54
N PRO A 291 4.84 0.99 -14.57
CA PRO A 291 3.81 -0.04 -14.43
C PRO A 291 4.37 -1.44 -14.25
N GLY A 292 3.50 -2.39 -13.90
CA GLY A 292 3.87 -3.80 -13.85
C GLY A 292 4.32 -4.33 -15.21
N VAL A 293 5.22 -5.32 -15.20
CA VAL A 293 5.70 -5.97 -16.43
C VAL A 293 4.52 -6.63 -17.18
N PRO A 294 4.37 -6.41 -18.49
CA PRO A 294 3.24 -6.94 -19.25
C PRO A 294 3.26 -8.47 -19.33
N VAL A 295 2.11 -9.09 -19.08
CA VAL A 295 1.84 -10.51 -19.27
C VAL A 295 1.05 -10.68 -20.57
N THR A 296 1.51 -11.60 -21.43
CA THR A 296 0.91 -11.82 -22.75
C THR A 296 0.17 -13.14 -22.84
N THR A 297 -1.05 -13.11 -23.38
CA THR A 297 -1.83 -14.29 -23.77
C THR A 297 -1.93 -14.34 -25.28
N VAL A 298 -1.37 -15.38 -25.91
CA VAL A 298 -1.39 -15.53 -27.38
C VAL A 298 -2.65 -16.26 -27.82
N GLU A 299 -3.48 -15.56 -28.58
CA GLU A 299 -4.80 -16.02 -29.01
C GLU A 299 -4.76 -16.72 -30.36
N SER A 300 -3.99 -16.20 -31.32
CA SER A 300 -3.94 -16.74 -32.68
C SER A 300 -2.54 -16.62 -33.31
N ASN A 301 -2.46 -16.80 -34.63
CA ASN A 301 -1.26 -16.51 -35.40
C ASN A 301 -0.97 -15.02 -35.55
N THR A 302 -1.96 -14.14 -35.38
CA THR A 302 -1.77 -12.70 -35.53
C THR A 302 -2.21 -11.90 -34.32
N SER A 303 -2.84 -12.54 -33.33
CA SER A 303 -3.37 -11.85 -32.16
C SER A 303 -2.82 -12.34 -30.82
N ALA A 304 -2.69 -11.39 -29.90
CA ALA A 304 -2.35 -11.59 -28.51
C ALA A 304 -2.96 -10.47 -27.66
N THR A 305 -3.27 -10.77 -26.41
CA THR A 305 -3.71 -9.78 -25.42
C THR A 305 -2.61 -9.57 -24.39
N LEU A 306 -2.24 -8.31 -24.17
CA LEU A 306 -1.28 -7.88 -23.17
C LEU A 306 -2.01 -7.28 -21.99
N ASN A 307 -1.61 -7.64 -20.77
CA ASN A 307 -2.15 -7.07 -19.53
C ASN A 307 -1.01 -6.73 -18.59
N TRP A 308 -1.11 -5.63 -17.87
CA TRP A 308 -0.14 -5.23 -16.85
C TRP A 308 -0.81 -4.80 -15.56
N LEU A 309 -0.03 -4.68 -14.49
CA LEU A 309 -0.50 -4.06 -13.26
C LEU A 309 -0.43 -2.54 -13.40
N LYS A 310 -1.41 -1.87 -12.78
CA LYS A 310 -1.48 -0.41 -12.73
C LYS A 310 -0.26 0.18 -12.03
N SER A 311 0.14 1.36 -12.46
CA SER A 311 1.04 2.26 -11.73
C SER A 311 0.24 3.35 -11.03
N SER A 312 0.85 3.92 -9.99
CA SER A 312 0.34 5.10 -9.30
C SER A 312 1.09 6.35 -9.76
N ASP A 313 0.38 7.46 -9.78
CA ASP A 313 0.86 8.82 -9.92
C ASP A 313 0.59 9.55 -8.61
N GLY A 314 1.57 9.50 -7.70
CA GLY A 314 1.39 9.83 -6.29
C GLY A 314 0.29 9.00 -5.61
N THR A 315 -0.78 9.68 -5.20
CA THR A 315 -1.93 9.09 -4.48
C THR A 315 -3.07 8.63 -5.39
N THR A 316 -2.96 8.83 -6.70
CA THR A 316 -3.96 8.42 -7.70
C THR A 316 -3.39 7.38 -8.67
N ASP A 317 -4.26 6.69 -9.39
CA ASP A 317 -3.83 5.84 -10.52
C ASP A 317 -3.26 6.73 -11.64
N SER A 318 -2.29 6.21 -12.40
CA SER A 318 -1.84 6.90 -13.62
C SER A 318 -2.98 7.07 -14.63
N ASP A 319 -2.97 8.20 -15.34
CA ASP A 319 -4.06 8.61 -16.24
C ASP A 319 -4.22 7.66 -17.44
N HIS A 320 -3.12 7.38 -18.14
CA HIS A 320 -3.12 6.43 -19.26
C HIS A 320 -1.76 5.76 -19.47
N TYR A 321 -1.71 4.84 -20.44
CA TYR A 321 -0.52 4.05 -20.74
C TYR A 321 -0.15 4.17 -22.21
N GLN A 322 1.15 4.12 -22.47
CA GLN A 322 1.69 3.96 -23.81
C GLN A 322 2.38 2.61 -23.92
N VAL A 323 2.05 1.88 -24.98
CA VAL A 323 2.70 0.61 -25.31
C VAL A 323 3.52 0.80 -26.56
N ARG A 324 4.74 0.25 -26.55
CA ARG A 324 5.54 0.04 -27.75
C ARG A 324 5.78 -1.45 -27.91
N MET A 325 5.84 -1.91 -29.15
CA MET A 325 6.01 -3.32 -29.47
C MET A 325 7.09 -3.44 -30.53
N PHE A 326 8.00 -4.38 -30.35
CA PHE A 326 9.08 -4.61 -31.29
C PHE A 326 9.06 -6.03 -31.80
N LYS A 327 9.35 -6.23 -33.09
CA LYS A 327 9.35 -7.55 -33.74
C LYS A 327 10.77 -8.00 -34.07
N GLN A 328 11.13 -9.22 -33.70
CA GLN A 328 12.46 -9.75 -34.01
C GLN A 328 12.67 -9.92 -35.52
N PRO A 329 13.74 -9.34 -36.11
CA PRO A 329 14.13 -9.62 -37.49
C PRO A 329 14.67 -11.05 -37.65
N LEU A 330 14.45 -11.67 -38.82
CA LEU A 330 14.92 -13.03 -39.13
C LEU A 330 16.45 -13.20 -39.00
N GLY A 331 17.22 -12.13 -39.19
CA GLY A 331 18.69 -12.14 -39.09
C GLY A 331 19.26 -11.85 -37.71
N ASP A 332 18.44 -11.45 -36.73
CA ASP A 332 18.95 -11.01 -35.44
C ASP A 332 19.10 -12.15 -34.43
N THR A 333 20.33 -12.60 -34.26
CA THR A 333 20.74 -13.62 -33.28
C THR A 333 21.46 -13.03 -32.07
N GLY A 334 21.48 -11.71 -31.93
CA GLY A 334 22.17 -11.01 -30.85
C GLY A 334 21.50 -11.18 -29.49
N SER A 335 22.27 -10.96 -28.42
CA SER A 335 21.81 -11.01 -27.02
C SER A 335 21.48 -9.64 -26.44
N VAL A 336 21.46 -8.59 -27.27
CA VAL A 336 21.22 -7.21 -26.85
C VAL A 336 19.74 -7.03 -26.54
N SER A 337 19.41 -6.08 -25.66
CA SER A 337 18.02 -5.70 -25.38
C SER A 337 17.26 -5.45 -26.69
N PRO A 338 16.04 -6.00 -26.87
CA PRO A 338 15.23 -5.71 -28.04
C PRO A 338 14.86 -4.22 -28.15
N PHE A 339 14.78 -3.55 -26.99
CA PHE A 339 14.49 -2.13 -26.90
C PHE A 339 15.56 -1.35 -27.67
N GLU A 340 15.14 -0.54 -28.65
CA GLU A 340 15.97 0.25 -29.57
C GLU A 340 16.62 -0.50 -30.75
N HIS A 341 16.74 -1.84 -30.72
CA HIS A 341 17.36 -2.60 -31.82
C HIS A 341 16.35 -3.28 -32.75
N TRP A 342 15.28 -3.85 -32.19
CA TRP A 342 14.24 -4.47 -33.01
C TRP A 342 13.37 -3.39 -33.66
N PRO A 343 12.90 -3.59 -34.90
CA PRO A 343 11.95 -2.68 -35.54
C PRO A 343 10.64 -2.63 -34.75
N GLU A 344 10.21 -1.41 -34.46
CA GLU A 344 8.92 -1.15 -33.83
C GLU A 344 7.77 -1.48 -34.78
N VAL A 345 6.70 -2.07 -34.24
CA VAL A 345 5.46 -2.32 -34.94
C VAL A 345 4.36 -1.48 -34.32
N SER A 346 3.44 -1.01 -35.16
CA SER A 346 2.29 -0.25 -34.70
C SER A 346 1.42 -1.10 -33.79
N VAL A 347 0.95 -0.48 -32.73
CA VAL A 347 -0.04 -1.03 -31.81
C VAL A 347 -1.19 -0.05 -31.65
N GLY A 348 -2.36 -0.58 -31.29
CA GLY A 348 -3.50 0.26 -30.93
C GLY A 348 -3.30 0.99 -29.61
N THR A 349 -4.28 1.82 -29.26
CA THR A 349 -4.33 2.49 -27.96
C THR A 349 -4.75 1.50 -26.87
N PRO A 350 -4.03 1.44 -25.74
CA PRO A 350 -4.44 0.66 -24.59
C PRO A 350 -5.82 1.05 -24.05
N ALA A 351 -6.56 0.07 -23.54
CA ALA A 351 -7.79 0.27 -22.78
C ALA A 351 -7.49 -0.01 -21.29
N GLY A 352 -7.22 1.04 -20.52
CA GLY A 352 -6.74 0.90 -19.15
C GLY A 352 -5.41 0.13 -19.12
N THR A 353 -5.37 -0.99 -18.40
CA THR A 353 -4.17 -1.83 -18.26
C THR A 353 -4.11 -3.03 -19.21
N SER A 354 -4.80 -2.94 -20.34
CA SER A 354 -4.87 -4.02 -21.32
C SER A 354 -4.73 -3.48 -22.74
N LEU A 355 -4.09 -4.27 -23.60
CA LEU A 355 -3.99 -4.01 -25.03
C LEU A 355 -4.28 -5.29 -25.81
N ALA A 356 -5.30 -5.26 -26.65
CA ALA A 356 -5.54 -6.27 -27.67
C ALA A 356 -4.71 -5.95 -28.92
N TYR A 357 -3.78 -6.84 -29.27
CA TYR A 357 -2.97 -6.74 -30.48
C TYR A 357 -3.48 -7.73 -31.51
N THR A 358 -3.86 -7.28 -32.70
CA THR A 358 -4.50 -8.10 -33.75
C THR A 358 -3.79 -8.08 -35.10
N GLU A 359 -2.76 -7.25 -35.25
CA GLU A 359 -2.04 -6.99 -36.51
C GLU A 359 -0.71 -7.75 -36.60
N GLY A 360 -0.56 -8.80 -35.79
CA GLY A 360 0.63 -9.63 -35.76
C GLY A 360 0.88 -10.38 -37.07
N THR A 361 2.11 -10.86 -37.20
CA THR A 361 2.51 -11.78 -38.27
C THR A 361 2.51 -13.20 -37.71
N SER A 362 2.15 -14.17 -38.57
CA SER A 362 2.19 -15.59 -38.20
C SER A 362 3.59 -16.03 -37.81
N PHE A 363 3.66 -16.77 -36.71
CA PHE A 363 4.89 -17.35 -36.18
C PHE A 363 6.04 -16.34 -36.04
N SER A 364 5.79 -15.29 -35.26
CA SER A 364 6.71 -14.16 -35.05
C SER A 364 6.96 -13.90 -33.57
N ARG A 365 8.17 -13.44 -33.23
CA ARG A 365 8.57 -13.05 -31.87
C ARG A 365 8.44 -11.55 -31.65
N TYR A 366 7.87 -11.19 -30.51
CA TYR A 366 7.55 -9.81 -30.15
C TYR A 366 7.99 -9.48 -28.72
N TYR A 367 8.48 -8.27 -28.54
CA TYR A 367 8.88 -7.70 -27.25
C TYR A 367 8.02 -6.47 -26.94
N PRO A 368 7.08 -6.57 -25.99
CA PRO A 368 6.26 -5.44 -25.57
C PRO A 368 6.91 -4.64 -24.45
N VAL A 369 6.74 -3.33 -24.45
CA VAL A 369 7.09 -2.47 -23.32
C VAL A 369 5.98 -1.47 -23.07
N VAL A 370 5.74 -1.16 -21.80
CA VAL A 370 4.67 -0.27 -21.37
C VAL A 370 5.27 0.84 -20.52
N ARG A 371 4.74 2.04 -20.62
CA ARG A 371 4.99 3.12 -19.66
C ARG A 371 3.68 3.79 -19.26
N ALA A 372 3.69 4.43 -18.11
CA ALA A 372 2.58 5.20 -17.60
C ALA A 372 2.74 6.68 -17.95
N LEU A 373 1.63 7.38 -18.11
CA LEU A 373 1.59 8.82 -18.34
C LEU A 373 0.63 9.50 -17.36
N SER A 374 1.01 10.69 -16.93
CA SER A 374 0.17 11.61 -16.17
C SER A 374 -0.69 12.47 -17.11
N PRO A 375 -1.68 13.22 -16.58
CA PRO A 375 -2.46 14.17 -17.37
C PRO A 375 -1.64 15.27 -18.07
N ARG A 376 -0.42 15.57 -17.59
CA ARG A 376 0.55 16.51 -18.20
C ARG A 376 1.56 15.82 -19.16
N PRO A 377 1.14 14.77 -19.84
CA PRO A 377 2.00 13.75 -20.45
C PRO A 377 3.38 13.51 -19.83
N LEU A 378 3.56 13.66 -18.51
CA LEU A 378 4.80 13.22 -17.87
C LEU A 378 4.82 11.71 -17.93
N ALA A 379 5.93 11.14 -18.39
CA ALA A 379 5.97 9.75 -18.78
C ALA A 379 7.00 9.01 -17.97
N SER A 380 6.57 7.95 -17.30
CA SER A 380 7.49 7.04 -16.62
C SER A 380 8.51 6.45 -17.61
N GLU A 381 9.57 5.87 -17.09
CA GLU A 381 10.37 4.93 -17.88
C GLU A 381 9.51 3.76 -18.39
N TYR A 382 9.97 3.13 -19.48
CA TYR A 382 9.37 1.90 -19.98
C TYR A 382 9.72 0.71 -19.08
N THR A 383 8.78 -0.23 -18.96
CA THR A 383 9.01 -1.52 -18.29
C THR A 383 10.26 -2.22 -18.83
N THR A 384 11.12 -2.68 -17.93
CA THR A 384 12.29 -3.50 -18.27
C THR A 384 12.00 -4.98 -18.06
N GLY A 385 12.69 -5.85 -18.82
CA GLY A 385 12.58 -7.30 -18.64
C GLY A 385 11.24 -7.92 -19.08
N SER A 386 10.50 -7.24 -19.96
CA SER A 386 9.25 -7.77 -20.49
C SER A 386 9.41 -9.14 -21.14
N PRO A 387 8.51 -10.11 -20.89
CA PRO A 387 8.60 -11.41 -21.52
C PRO A 387 8.36 -11.30 -23.02
N ILE A 388 9.26 -11.88 -23.81
CA ILE A 388 9.08 -12.06 -25.24
C ILE A 388 7.98 -13.09 -25.46
N PHE A 389 7.05 -12.82 -26.37
CA PHE A 389 6.03 -13.79 -26.77
C PHE A 389 6.16 -14.17 -28.25
N VAL A 390 5.58 -15.31 -28.60
CA VAL A 390 5.58 -15.84 -29.97
C VAL A 390 4.15 -16.09 -30.42
N THR A 391 3.74 -15.47 -31.53
CA THR A 391 2.46 -15.78 -32.18
C THR A 391 2.46 -17.19 -32.75
N ARG A 392 1.27 -17.77 -32.96
CA ARG A 392 1.14 -19.16 -33.39
C ARG A 392 1.48 -19.35 -34.87
N PRO A 393 1.92 -20.55 -35.28
CA PRO A 393 2.02 -20.90 -36.69
C PRO A 393 0.64 -21.04 -37.33
N LEU A 394 0.55 -20.78 -38.63
CA LEU A 394 -0.67 -20.91 -39.43
C LEU A 394 -0.55 -22.10 -40.39
N ILE A 395 -1.53 -22.98 -40.38
CA ILE A 395 -1.75 -23.96 -41.44
C ILE A 395 -2.62 -23.34 -42.52
N THR A 396 -2.19 -23.51 -43.77
CA THR A 396 -2.98 -23.28 -44.97
C THR A 396 -2.93 -24.51 -45.88
N GLY A 397 -3.82 -24.59 -46.86
CA GLY A 397 -3.84 -25.69 -47.82
C GLY A 397 -5.24 -26.05 -48.30
N GLY A 398 -5.35 -27.20 -48.95
CA GLY A 398 -6.61 -27.69 -49.51
C GLY A 398 -6.77 -29.19 -49.38
N TYR A 399 -7.97 -29.66 -49.72
CA TYR A 399 -8.33 -31.06 -49.71
C TYR A 399 -9.21 -31.43 -50.91
N LYS A 400 -9.20 -32.72 -51.22
CA LYS A 400 -10.06 -33.38 -52.21
C LYS A 400 -10.84 -34.49 -51.51
N ILE A 401 -12.11 -34.66 -51.87
CA ILE A 401 -12.93 -35.79 -51.41
C ILE A 401 -13.36 -36.58 -52.64
N THR A 402 -13.00 -37.86 -52.70
CA THR A 402 -13.55 -38.81 -53.67
C THR A 402 -14.38 -39.85 -52.97
N GLN A 403 -15.36 -40.42 -53.66
CA GLN A 403 -16.20 -41.47 -53.12
C GLN A 403 -16.17 -42.68 -54.04
N ASP A 404 -15.99 -43.86 -53.45
CA ASP A 404 -16.20 -45.15 -54.10
C ASP A 404 -17.14 -45.98 -53.22
N ASN A 405 -18.39 -46.14 -53.68
CA ASN A 405 -19.47 -46.79 -52.95
C ASN A 405 -19.65 -46.20 -51.51
N LYS A 406 -19.39 -46.99 -50.47
CA LYS A 406 -19.53 -46.59 -49.05
C LYS A 406 -18.25 -46.02 -48.43
N LYS A 407 -17.25 -45.67 -49.24
CA LYS A 407 -15.95 -45.18 -48.78
C LYS A 407 -15.67 -43.79 -49.33
N TYR A 408 -15.38 -42.86 -48.44
CA TYR A 408 -14.80 -41.57 -48.80
C TYR A 408 -13.29 -41.62 -48.63
N THR A 409 -12.57 -41.10 -49.61
CA THR A 409 -11.14 -40.83 -49.51
C THR A 409 -10.95 -39.33 -49.45
N VAL A 410 -10.44 -38.84 -48.32
CA VAL A 410 -10.07 -37.44 -48.14
C VAL A 410 -8.57 -37.33 -48.31
N THR A 411 -8.12 -36.56 -49.30
CA THR A 411 -6.71 -36.30 -49.55
C THR A 411 -6.40 -34.84 -49.27
N SER A 412 -5.48 -34.57 -48.36
CA SER A 412 -5.12 -33.22 -47.90
C SER A 412 -3.69 -32.86 -48.27
N SER A 413 -3.51 -31.63 -48.74
CA SER A 413 -2.20 -31.02 -48.97
C SER A 413 -2.10 -29.72 -48.18
N LEU A 414 -1.25 -29.70 -47.17
CA LEU A 414 -1.18 -28.65 -46.15
C LEU A 414 0.24 -28.11 -46.00
N THR A 415 0.35 -26.84 -45.61
CA THR A 415 1.62 -26.18 -45.29
C THR A 415 1.48 -25.39 -44.00
N CYS A 416 2.47 -25.53 -43.11
CA CYS A 416 2.57 -24.78 -41.87
C CYS A 416 3.56 -23.62 -42.06
N SER A 417 3.22 -22.43 -41.56
CA SER A 417 4.08 -21.24 -41.69
C SER A 417 5.47 -21.45 -41.09
N ALA A 418 6.50 -20.90 -41.74
CA ALA A 418 7.84 -20.80 -41.19
C ALA A 418 7.93 -19.69 -40.13
N PRO A 419 8.82 -19.81 -39.12
CA PRO A 419 9.08 -18.72 -38.19
C PRO A 419 9.71 -17.54 -38.94
N THR A 420 9.30 -16.31 -38.59
CA THR A 420 9.88 -15.09 -39.17
C THR A 420 11.02 -14.52 -38.34
N PHE A 421 11.60 -15.35 -37.47
CA PHE A 421 12.66 -15.03 -36.53
C PHE A 421 13.66 -16.20 -36.52
N PRO A 422 14.93 -15.96 -36.13
CA PRO A 422 15.94 -17.00 -36.21
C PRO A 422 15.69 -18.10 -35.20
N THR A 423 15.75 -19.35 -35.68
CA THR A 423 15.55 -20.55 -34.87
C THR A 423 16.58 -21.60 -35.23
N SER A 424 16.85 -22.52 -34.31
CA SER A 424 17.58 -23.76 -34.55
C SER A 424 16.70 -24.97 -34.23
N GLY A 425 17.01 -26.12 -34.81
CA GLY A 425 16.30 -27.38 -34.53
C GLY A 425 14.82 -27.39 -34.92
N LEU A 426 14.39 -26.52 -35.84
CA LEU A 426 12.99 -26.43 -36.28
C LEU A 426 12.52 -27.75 -36.87
N THR A 427 11.50 -28.33 -36.26
CA THR A 427 10.81 -29.54 -36.74
C THR A 427 9.30 -29.35 -36.66
N TYR A 428 8.59 -30.02 -37.56
CA TYR A 428 7.14 -29.99 -37.63
C TYR A 428 6.59 -31.41 -37.52
N ARG A 429 5.51 -31.58 -36.76
CA ARG A 429 4.76 -32.83 -36.64
C ARG A 429 3.28 -32.56 -36.92
N TRP A 430 2.71 -33.34 -37.82
CA TRP A 430 1.31 -33.23 -38.24
C TRP A 430 0.45 -34.26 -37.56
N TYR A 431 -0.72 -33.83 -37.12
CA TYR A 431 -1.70 -34.67 -36.47
C TYR A 431 -3.04 -34.55 -37.18
N ARG A 432 -3.74 -35.67 -37.29
CA ARG A 432 -5.07 -35.78 -37.90
C ARG A 432 -6.07 -36.33 -36.91
N PHE A 433 -7.29 -35.81 -36.97
CA PHE A 433 -8.49 -36.37 -36.33
C PHE A 433 -9.48 -36.82 -37.39
N SER A 434 -10.17 -37.93 -37.15
CA SER A 434 -11.32 -38.37 -37.94
C SER A 434 -12.44 -38.86 -37.02
N ALA A 435 -13.65 -38.97 -37.55
CA ALA A 435 -14.79 -39.50 -36.79
C ALA A 435 -14.52 -40.91 -36.22
N ASP A 436 -13.72 -41.72 -36.91
CA ASP A 436 -13.38 -43.09 -36.53
C ASP A 436 -12.18 -43.17 -35.56
N ALA A 437 -11.46 -42.06 -35.35
CA ALA A 437 -10.30 -41.94 -34.47
C ALA A 437 -10.33 -40.58 -33.73
N PRO A 438 -11.01 -40.50 -32.58
CA PRO A 438 -11.16 -39.24 -31.83
C PRO A 438 -9.85 -38.78 -31.17
N THR A 439 -8.85 -39.67 -31.06
CA THR A 439 -7.50 -39.32 -30.62
C THR A 439 -6.64 -38.86 -31.81
N PRO A 440 -5.81 -37.82 -31.65
CA PRO A 440 -4.97 -37.35 -32.73
C PRO A 440 -3.94 -38.39 -33.15
N VAL A 441 -3.88 -38.69 -34.45
CA VAL A 441 -2.90 -39.61 -35.04
C VAL A 441 -1.81 -38.82 -35.73
N ALA A 442 -0.55 -39.13 -35.45
CA ALA A 442 0.57 -38.54 -36.16
C ALA A 442 0.61 -39.04 -37.62
N VAL A 443 0.59 -38.13 -38.58
CA VAL A 443 0.46 -38.45 -40.02
C VAL A 443 1.63 -37.98 -40.87
N GLY A 444 2.53 -37.16 -40.33
CA GLY A 444 3.69 -36.72 -41.08
C GLY A 444 4.60 -35.77 -40.32
N THR A 445 5.72 -35.44 -40.94
CA THR A 445 6.72 -34.49 -40.46
C THR A 445 7.13 -33.54 -41.59
N GLY A 446 7.73 -32.40 -41.21
CA GLY A 446 8.18 -31.37 -42.16
C GLY A 446 7.17 -30.23 -42.36
N ALA A 447 7.62 -29.13 -42.97
CA ALA A 447 6.83 -27.90 -43.09
C ALA A 447 5.56 -28.05 -43.94
N SER A 448 5.51 -29.07 -44.80
CA SER A 448 4.35 -29.40 -45.62
C SER A 448 3.97 -30.86 -45.44
N LEU A 449 2.66 -31.12 -45.43
CA LEU A 449 2.08 -32.44 -45.52
C LEU A 449 1.55 -32.63 -46.94
N THR A 450 2.24 -33.43 -47.74
CA THR A 450 1.90 -33.63 -49.15
C THR A 450 0.99 -34.85 -49.31
N ALA A 451 -0.25 -34.62 -49.73
CA ALA A 451 -1.22 -35.65 -50.10
C ALA A 451 -1.44 -36.75 -49.03
N ASP A 452 -1.57 -36.36 -47.75
CA ASP A 452 -2.06 -37.29 -46.72
C ASP A 452 -3.47 -37.75 -47.07
N SER A 453 -3.70 -39.06 -47.00
CA SER A 453 -4.95 -39.67 -47.43
C SER A 453 -5.56 -40.50 -46.30
N VAL A 454 -6.85 -40.31 -46.05
CA VAL A 454 -7.63 -41.12 -45.11
C VAL A 454 -8.87 -41.67 -45.78
N VAL A 455 -9.12 -42.95 -45.55
CA VAL A 455 -10.34 -43.62 -46.00
C VAL A 455 -11.31 -43.72 -44.84
N LEU A 456 -12.51 -43.17 -45.02
CA LEU A 456 -13.60 -43.17 -44.06
C LEU A 456 -14.72 -44.06 -44.59
N THR A 457 -15.22 -44.97 -43.76
CA THR A 457 -16.31 -45.87 -44.15
C THR A 457 -17.62 -45.36 -43.58
N VAL A 458 -18.64 -45.22 -44.43
CA VAL A 458 -19.97 -44.78 -44.02
C VAL A 458 -21.01 -45.90 -44.17
N GLN A 459 -22.16 -45.77 -43.50
CA GLN A 459 -23.20 -46.80 -43.50
C GLN A 459 -23.82 -47.04 -44.90
N ASN A 460 -24.01 -45.97 -45.67
CA ASN A 460 -24.57 -45.99 -47.02
C ASN A 460 -23.96 -44.89 -47.91
N GLN A 461 -24.12 -45.00 -49.24
CA GLN A 461 -23.54 -44.08 -50.22
C GLN A 461 -24.07 -42.64 -50.10
N ASN A 462 -25.24 -42.44 -49.49
CA ASN A 462 -25.86 -41.13 -49.31
C ASN A 462 -25.49 -40.47 -47.98
N THR A 463 -24.70 -41.14 -47.13
CA THR A 463 -24.27 -40.60 -45.84
C THR A 463 -23.21 -39.52 -46.09
N PRO A 464 -23.34 -38.32 -45.51
CA PRO A 464 -22.33 -37.27 -45.61
C PRO A 464 -20.92 -37.74 -45.23
N CYS A 465 -19.91 -37.23 -45.93
CA CYS A 465 -18.51 -37.45 -45.57
C CYS A 465 -18.24 -36.96 -44.14
N PRO A 466 -17.72 -37.81 -43.23
CA PRO A 466 -17.34 -37.37 -41.90
C PRO A 466 -16.22 -36.34 -41.94
N LYS A 467 -16.18 -35.48 -40.91
CA LYS A 467 -15.19 -34.40 -40.79
C LYS A 467 -13.79 -34.98 -40.54
N VAL A 468 -12.80 -34.46 -41.25
CA VAL A 468 -11.38 -34.69 -41.00
C VAL A 468 -10.75 -33.37 -40.57
N SER A 469 -10.01 -33.38 -39.47
CA SER A 469 -9.35 -32.19 -38.93
C SER A 469 -7.84 -32.39 -38.82
N TYR A 470 -7.08 -31.31 -38.95
CA TYR A 470 -5.62 -31.33 -38.86
C TYR A 470 -5.10 -30.18 -37.99
N TYR A 471 -4.00 -30.44 -37.30
CA TYR A 471 -3.15 -29.42 -36.69
C TYR A 471 -1.67 -29.81 -36.80
N CYS A 472 -0.80 -28.84 -36.57
CA CYS A 472 0.64 -28.98 -36.67
C CYS A 472 1.27 -28.46 -35.39
N VAL A 473 2.27 -29.18 -34.89
CA VAL A 473 3.11 -28.74 -33.77
C VAL A 473 4.49 -28.44 -34.34
N ALA A 474 4.92 -27.19 -34.19
CA ALA A 474 6.28 -26.76 -34.47
C ALA A 474 7.10 -26.85 -33.18
N SER A 475 8.26 -27.50 -33.23
CA SER A 475 9.24 -27.56 -32.15
C SER A 475 10.53 -26.90 -32.61
N TYR A 476 11.04 -25.94 -31.85
CA TYR A 476 12.18 -25.10 -32.26
C TYR A 476 12.89 -24.53 -31.03
N THR A 477 14.13 -24.07 -31.21
CA THR A 477 14.83 -23.25 -30.22
C THR A 477 14.98 -21.84 -30.78
N PRO A 478 14.35 -20.81 -30.20
CA PRO A 478 14.54 -19.43 -30.63
C PRO A 478 15.98 -18.98 -30.38
N LEU A 479 16.53 -18.19 -31.31
CA LEU A 479 17.86 -17.57 -31.17
C LEU A 479 17.75 -16.10 -30.78
N GLY A 480 18.85 -15.53 -30.31
CA GLY A 480 18.94 -14.17 -29.81
C GLY A 480 18.45 -14.01 -28.38
N VAL A 481 18.16 -12.77 -27.98
CA VAL A 481 17.76 -12.39 -26.63
C VAL A 481 16.54 -13.18 -26.12
N GLY A 482 16.64 -13.63 -24.86
CA GLY A 482 15.65 -14.51 -24.22
C GLY A 482 15.47 -15.87 -24.91
N GLY A 483 16.33 -16.22 -25.87
CA GLY A 483 16.30 -17.49 -26.59
C GLY A 483 17.14 -18.60 -25.92
N GLY A 484 17.39 -19.68 -26.66
CA GLY A 484 18.24 -20.79 -26.23
C GLY A 484 17.53 -21.93 -25.52
N THR A 485 16.27 -21.76 -25.13
CA THR A 485 15.44 -22.83 -24.54
C THR A 485 14.50 -23.41 -25.60
N PRO A 486 14.44 -24.75 -25.79
CA PRO A 486 13.49 -25.37 -26.72
C PRO A 486 12.04 -25.05 -26.38
N GLU A 487 11.26 -24.71 -27.40
CA GLU A 487 9.84 -24.36 -27.32
C GLU A 487 9.00 -25.20 -28.28
N THR A 488 7.70 -25.27 -28.00
CA THR A 488 6.71 -25.82 -28.93
C THR A 488 5.55 -24.87 -29.13
N LYS A 489 5.03 -24.80 -30.36
CA LYS A 489 3.85 -24.00 -30.71
C LYS A 489 2.91 -24.82 -31.59
N THR A 490 1.64 -24.81 -31.20
CA THR A 490 0.56 -25.46 -31.95
C THR A 490 -0.09 -24.46 -32.88
N SER A 491 -0.38 -24.89 -34.10
CA SER A 491 -1.12 -24.10 -35.09
C SER A 491 -2.63 -24.02 -34.78
N ASN A 492 -3.36 -23.33 -35.64
CA ASN A 492 -4.81 -23.54 -35.80
C ASN A 492 -5.13 -25.01 -36.08
N THR A 493 -6.32 -25.43 -35.67
CA THR A 493 -6.97 -26.67 -36.10
C THR A 493 -7.90 -26.37 -37.26
N ILE A 494 -7.60 -26.91 -38.43
CA ILE A 494 -8.42 -26.80 -39.64
C ILE A 494 -9.24 -28.07 -39.83
N ALA A 495 -10.34 -27.98 -40.56
CA ALA A 495 -11.15 -29.16 -40.85
C ALA A 495 -11.97 -29.06 -42.12
N THR A 496 -12.31 -30.21 -42.68
CA THR A 496 -13.13 -30.30 -43.88
C THR A 496 -14.53 -29.76 -43.60
N THR A 497 -15.05 -28.99 -44.55
CA THR A 497 -16.40 -28.40 -44.49
C THR A 497 -17.35 -29.03 -45.51
N ALA A 498 -16.82 -29.55 -46.61
CA ALA A 498 -17.59 -30.29 -47.59
C ALA A 498 -18.06 -31.63 -47.03
N THR A 499 -19.31 -31.96 -47.32
CA THR A 499 -19.99 -33.19 -46.89
C THR A 499 -20.09 -34.24 -47.99
N GLY A 500 -19.47 -34.01 -49.15
CA GLY A 500 -19.53 -34.88 -50.32
C GLY A 500 -18.32 -34.73 -51.24
N VAL A 501 -18.38 -35.34 -52.43
CA VAL A 501 -17.29 -35.35 -53.41
C VAL A 501 -16.95 -33.93 -53.85
N VAL A 502 -15.67 -33.56 -53.75
CA VAL A 502 -15.14 -32.28 -54.23
C VAL A 502 -13.79 -32.49 -54.91
N GLY A 503 -13.58 -31.84 -56.06
CA GLY A 503 -12.36 -32.00 -56.86
C GLY A 503 -11.13 -31.33 -56.24
N SER A 504 -11.33 -30.19 -55.58
CA SER A 504 -10.35 -29.46 -54.75
C SER A 504 -11.07 -28.35 -54.01
N THR A 505 -10.78 -28.15 -52.72
CA THR A 505 -11.36 -27.08 -51.90
C THR A 505 -10.35 -26.64 -50.85
N ALA A 506 -10.32 -25.34 -50.53
CA ALA A 506 -9.43 -24.81 -49.50
C ALA A 506 -9.98 -25.10 -48.09
N TYR A 507 -9.07 -25.26 -47.13
CA TYR A 507 -9.45 -25.20 -45.72
C TYR A 507 -9.72 -23.74 -45.31
N GLY A 508 -10.70 -23.54 -44.42
CA GLY A 508 -10.87 -22.27 -43.73
C GLY A 508 -9.77 -22.05 -42.68
N VAL A 509 -9.76 -20.87 -42.05
CA VAL A 509 -8.77 -20.50 -41.00
C VAL A 509 -8.84 -21.43 -39.79
N GLY A 510 -9.97 -22.09 -39.53
CA GLY A 510 -10.09 -23.04 -38.42
C GLY A 510 -10.22 -22.39 -37.06
N THR A 511 -9.85 -23.11 -36.00
CA THR A 511 -9.96 -22.69 -34.59
C THR A 511 -8.60 -22.73 -33.90
N TRP A 512 -8.38 -21.88 -32.89
CA TRP A 512 -7.11 -21.73 -32.18
C TRP A 512 -7.08 -22.41 -30.83
#